data_AF-A0A954JTS9-F1
#
_entry.id   AF-A0A954JTS9-F1
#
_cell.length_a   1.000
_cell.length_b   1.000
_cell.length_c   1.000
_cell.angle_alpha   90.00
_cell.angle_beta   90.00
_cell.angle_gamma   90.00
#
_symmetry.space_group_name_H-M   'P 1'
#
loop_
_entity.id
_entity.type
_entity.pdbx_description
1 polymer ?
#
loop_
_entity_poly.entity_id
_entity_poly.type
_entity_poly.pdbx_seq_one_letter_code
_entity_poly.pdbx_strand_id
1 'polypeptide(L)'
;MNEKQILSGIVESLIYTLGIDLEEAQELVSDVELRIDLSLKKANEWQEFDFSDFVYQIERFFHFEFSSEERRKIFGLGAGYQSAEEWIEHVGQHLTFRALVESIAERAPHISFQPVTVIDRECAPAGAFYGMLELSEKFYPAACRLTPSTRILDAFRGRQLDGFWSELKWRTDNRLTELKSFWFLMEGCGCLVFWLVLLISVVLFLDGNYLYPVLTTATTYALWKVFSICCYRSNPLPAGFKTFRDLAVLIAEHDSEAIHQSVKG
;
A
#
# COMPACT_ATOMS: atom_id res chain seq x y z
N MET A 1 -8.35 -5.24 12.78
CA MET A 1 -6.96 -5.48 12.36
C MET A 1 -6.19 -6.03 13.55
N ASN A 2 -5.31 -6.99 13.31
CA ASN A 2 -4.41 -7.49 14.34
C ASN A 2 -3.06 -6.73 14.29
N GLU A 3 -2.27 -6.83 15.36
CA GLU A 3 -0.96 -6.17 15.47
C GLU A 3 0.00 -6.57 14.32
N LYS A 4 0.00 -7.84 13.93
CA LYS A 4 0.85 -8.36 12.85
C LYS A 4 0.58 -7.69 11.50
N GLN A 5 -0.68 -7.45 11.16
CA GLN A 5 -1.10 -6.75 9.93
C GLN A 5 -0.62 -5.31 9.93
N ILE A 6 -0.73 -4.63 11.07
CA ILE A 6 -0.31 -3.25 11.22
C ILE A 6 1.21 -3.15 11.13
N LEU A 7 1.94 -4.04 11.81
CA LEU A 7 3.40 -4.09 11.72
C LEU A 7 3.87 -4.35 10.29
N SER A 8 3.21 -5.23 9.53
CA SER A 8 3.57 -5.42 8.12
C SER A 8 3.39 -4.14 7.29
N GLY A 9 2.33 -3.37 7.51
CA GLY A 9 2.14 -2.09 6.82
C GLY A 9 3.15 -1.02 7.25
N ILE A 10 3.56 -1.03 8.52
CA ILE A 10 4.65 -0.19 9.04
C ILE A 10 5.98 -0.54 8.35
N VAL A 11 6.30 -1.84 8.21
CA VAL A 11 7.51 -2.32 7.51
C VAL A 11 7.53 -1.85 6.07
N GLU A 12 6.43 -2.00 5.32
CA GLU A 12 6.31 -1.50 3.95
C GLU A 12 6.51 0.03 3.87
N SER A 13 5.98 0.75 4.86
CA SER A 13 6.16 2.22 4.96
C SER A 13 7.62 2.59 5.25
N LEU A 14 8.34 1.80 6.06
CA LEU A 14 9.77 2.00 6.34
C LEU A 14 10.63 1.73 5.11
N ILE A 15 10.37 0.63 4.39
CA ILE A 15 11.05 0.29 3.12
C ILE A 15 10.91 1.45 2.15
N TYR A 16 9.70 2.01 2.02
CA TYR A 16 9.47 3.13 1.12
C TYR A 16 10.20 4.42 1.57
N THR A 17 10.17 4.71 2.87
CA THR A 17 10.73 5.96 3.43
C THR A 17 12.26 5.96 3.42
N LEU A 18 12.87 4.83 3.80
CA LEU A 18 14.31 4.70 3.98
C LEU A 18 15.01 4.09 2.75
N GLY A 19 14.27 3.43 1.86
CA GLY A 19 14.87 2.74 0.70
C GLY A 19 15.65 1.48 1.08
N ILE A 20 15.43 0.95 2.28
CA ILE A 20 16.06 -0.26 2.83
C ILE A 20 15.34 -1.53 2.37
N ASP A 21 15.97 -2.69 2.53
CA ASP A 21 15.34 -3.96 2.21
C ASP A 21 14.38 -4.47 3.30
N LEU A 22 13.66 -5.56 2.98
CA LEU A 22 12.65 -6.14 3.87
C LEU A 22 13.25 -6.69 5.17
N GLU A 23 14.46 -7.25 5.14
CA GLU A 23 15.09 -7.84 6.32
C GLU A 23 15.53 -6.75 7.29
N GLU A 24 16.14 -5.68 6.77
CA GLU A 24 16.53 -4.50 7.54
C GLU A 24 15.31 -3.81 8.16
N ALA A 25 14.24 -3.61 7.38
CA ALA A 25 13.01 -3.01 7.87
C ALA A 25 12.32 -3.86 8.95
N GLN A 26 12.38 -5.19 8.84
CA GLN A 26 11.87 -6.10 9.85
C GLN A 26 12.71 -6.06 11.13
N GLU A 27 14.03 -5.93 11.03
CA GLU A 27 14.89 -5.79 12.21
C GLU A 27 14.54 -4.53 13.01
N LEU A 28 14.26 -3.40 12.33
CA LEU A 28 13.90 -2.13 12.97
C LEU A 28 12.66 -2.24 13.87
N VAL A 29 11.67 -3.04 13.47
CA VAL A 29 10.40 -3.22 14.19
C VAL A 29 10.38 -4.47 15.07
N SER A 30 11.49 -5.22 15.13
CA SER A 30 11.55 -6.50 15.85
C SER A 30 11.27 -6.37 17.35
N ASP A 31 11.71 -5.27 17.95
CA ASP A 31 11.33 -4.86 19.29
C ASP A 31 10.35 -3.69 19.22
N VAL A 32 9.05 -4.01 19.32
CA VAL A 32 7.97 -3.02 19.19
C VAL A 32 7.94 -2.02 20.35
N GLU A 33 8.54 -2.35 21.48
CA GLU A 33 8.63 -1.49 22.67
C GLU A 33 9.83 -0.56 22.60
N LEU A 34 10.83 -0.89 21.77
CA LEU A 34 11.97 -0.02 21.55
C LEU A 34 11.51 1.27 20.88
N ARG A 35 12.08 2.39 21.36
CA ARG A 35 11.84 3.69 20.78
C ARG A 35 12.34 3.73 19.35
N ILE A 36 11.52 4.28 18.45
CA ILE A 36 11.78 4.36 17.02
C ILE A 36 13.14 5.04 16.75
N ASP A 37 13.48 6.10 17.49
CA ASP A 37 14.76 6.78 17.33
C ASP A 37 15.96 5.93 17.72
N LEU A 38 15.82 5.05 18.72
CA LEU A 38 16.88 4.14 19.14
C LEU A 38 17.05 2.99 18.14
N SER A 39 15.95 2.42 17.64
CA SER A 39 15.98 1.42 16.57
C SER A 39 16.69 1.96 15.32
N LEU A 40 16.30 3.16 14.88
CA LEU A 40 16.89 3.80 13.70
C LEU A 40 18.35 4.21 13.91
N LYS A 41 18.73 4.67 15.11
CA LYS A 41 20.14 4.96 15.42
C LYS A 41 21.00 3.70 15.39
N LYS A 42 20.48 2.56 15.85
CA LYS A 42 21.19 1.27 15.80
C LYS A 42 21.49 0.85 14.36
N ALA A 43 20.56 1.14 13.44
CA ALA A 43 20.71 0.88 12.00
C ALA A 43 21.44 2.01 11.25
N ASN A 44 21.84 3.09 11.91
CA ASN A 44 22.44 4.28 11.28
C ASN A 44 21.49 5.06 10.31
N GLU A 45 20.18 4.85 10.43
CA GLU A 45 19.14 5.46 9.56
C GLU A 45 18.54 6.74 10.14
N TRP A 46 18.78 7.04 11.43
CA TRP A 46 18.10 8.14 12.11
C TRP A 46 18.37 9.54 11.51
N GLN A 47 19.54 9.76 10.90
CA GLN A 47 19.87 11.09 10.36
C GLN A 47 19.10 11.43 9.09
N GLU A 48 18.75 10.42 8.30
CA GLU A 48 18.05 10.58 7.01
C GLU A 48 16.54 10.42 7.16
N PHE A 49 16.08 9.98 8.33
CA PHE A 49 14.68 9.69 8.57
C PHE A 49 13.82 10.95 8.74
N ASP A 50 12.90 11.15 7.81
CA ASP A 50 11.83 12.14 7.92
C ASP A 50 10.57 11.52 8.54
N PHE A 51 10.32 11.82 9.82
CA PHE A 51 9.14 11.34 10.52
C PHE A 51 7.83 11.85 9.89
N SER A 52 7.82 13.03 9.26
CA SER A 52 6.62 13.57 8.63
C SER A 52 6.27 12.80 7.37
N ASP A 53 7.27 12.47 6.54
CA ASP A 53 7.06 11.62 5.36
C ASP A 53 6.64 10.21 5.78
N PHE A 54 7.32 9.62 6.78
CA PHE A 54 6.94 8.31 7.31
C PHE A 54 5.47 8.26 7.77
N VAL A 55 5.01 9.26 8.52
CA VAL A 55 3.61 9.31 8.95
C VAL A 55 2.67 9.53 7.75
N TYR A 56 3.05 10.35 6.78
CA TYR A 56 2.27 10.52 5.56
C TYR A 56 2.12 9.20 4.79
N GLN A 57 3.17 8.37 4.72
CA GLN A 57 3.07 7.03 4.14
C GLN A 57 2.12 6.14 4.94
N ILE A 58 2.18 6.17 6.27
CA ILE A 58 1.25 5.44 7.14
C ILE A 58 -0.20 5.87 6.92
N GLU A 59 -0.48 7.18 6.91
CA GLU A 59 -1.81 7.74 6.65
C GLU A 59 -2.37 7.22 5.31
N ARG A 60 -1.53 7.24 4.27
CA ARG A 60 -1.89 6.73 2.94
C ARG A 60 -2.05 5.22 2.88
N PHE A 61 -1.23 4.48 3.62
CA PHE A 61 -1.28 3.02 3.63
C PHE A 61 -2.52 2.51 4.37
N PHE A 62 -2.83 3.09 5.53
CA PHE A 62 -3.94 2.65 6.37
C PHE A 62 -5.25 3.41 6.12
N HIS A 63 -5.23 4.45 5.28
CA HIS A 63 -6.37 5.27 4.87
C HIS A 63 -7.08 5.94 6.05
N PHE A 64 -6.29 6.61 6.89
CA PHE A 64 -6.81 7.50 7.93
C PHE A 64 -5.97 8.79 7.95
N GLU A 65 -6.58 9.87 8.44
CA GLU A 65 -5.86 11.11 8.67
C GLU A 65 -5.33 11.14 10.11
N PHE A 66 -4.06 11.45 10.28
CA PHE A 66 -3.39 11.61 11.56
C PHE A 66 -3.03 13.07 11.76
N SER A 67 -4.00 13.83 12.27
CA SER A 67 -3.87 15.27 12.39
C SER A 67 -2.61 15.69 13.14
N SER A 68 -2.02 16.81 12.74
CA SER A 68 -0.85 17.38 13.44
C SER A 68 -1.14 17.71 14.90
N GLU A 69 -2.40 17.85 15.33
CA GLU A 69 -2.73 18.05 16.75
C GLU A 69 -2.66 16.73 17.53
N GLU A 70 -3.21 15.66 16.99
CA GLU A 70 -3.14 14.33 17.60
C GLU A 70 -1.71 13.80 17.64
N ARG A 71 -0.91 14.03 16.59
CA ARG A 71 0.51 13.67 16.57
C ARG A 71 1.28 14.35 17.69
N ARG A 72 0.95 15.60 18.00
CA ARG A 72 1.53 16.34 19.12
C ARG A 72 1.02 15.83 20.46
N LYS A 73 -0.22 15.33 20.54
CA LYS A 73 -0.76 14.76 21.77
C LYS A 73 -0.18 13.38 22.09
N ILE A 74 -0.01 12.54 21.07
CA ILE A 74 0.44 11.14 21.22
C ILE A 74 1.96 11.07 21.30
N PHE A 75 2.66 11.80 20.44
CA PHE A 75 4.12 11.76 20.36
C PHE A 75 4.78 13.04 20.87
N GLY A 76 4.05 14.02 21.41
CA GLY A 76 4.64 15.24 21.95
C GLY A 76 5.46 16.08 20.96
N LEU A 77 5.31 15.85 19.64
CA LEU A 77 6.12 16.50 18.61
C LEU A 77 5.93 18.04 18.64
N GLY A 78 6.96 18.82 18.35
CA GLY A 78 6.83 20.29 18.25
C GLY A 78 6.59 21.04 19.57
N ALA A 79 6.68 20.39 20.74
CA ALA A 79 6.88 21.11 21.99
C ALA A 79 8.35 21.57 22.10
N GLY A 80 8.54 22.81 22.58
CA GLY A 80 9.87 23.43 22.69
C GLY A 80 10.63 22.92 23.91
N TYR A 81 11.07 21.66 23.87
CA TYR A 81 11.85 21.03 24.94
C TYR A 81 13.24 21.65 25.04
N GLN A 82 13.73 21.84 26.27
CA GLN A 82 15.02 22.48 26.55
C GLN A 82 16.15 21.48 26.78
N SER A 83 15.84 20.19 27.02
CA SER A 83 16.85 19.13 27.16
C SER A 83 16.43 17.81 26.48
N ALA A 84 17.42 16.93 26.29
CA ALA A 84 17.19 15.59 25.76
C ALA A 84 16.38 14.74 26.76
N GLU A 85 16.62 14.88 28.05
CA GLU A 85 15.90 14.17 29.11
C GLU A 85 14.43 14.58 29.16
N GLU A 86 14.15 15.88 29.04
CA GLU A 86 12.79 16.42 28.98
C GLU A 86 12.04 15.92 27.74
N TRP A 87 12.74 15.86 26.59
CA TRP A 87 12.19 15.25 25.39
C TRP A 87 11.95 13.74 25.58
N ILE A 88 12.86 13.00 26.23
CA ILE A 88 12.66 11.57 26.48
C ILE A 88 11.44 11.32 27.37
N GLU A 89 11.30 12.10 28.45
CA GLU A 89 10.21 11.99 29.41
C GLU A 89 8.84 12.29 28.78
N HIS A 90 8.75 13.30 27.90
CA HIS A 90 7.47 13.74 27.33
C HIS A 90 7.15 13.19 25.93
N VAL A 91 8.17 12.84 25.14
CA VAL A 91 8.03 12.33 23.76
C VAL A 91 8.59 10.93 23.64
N GLY A 92 9.84 10.75 24.06
CA GLY A 92 10.61 9.55 23.78
C GLY A 92 9.91 8.28 24.27
N GLN A 93 9.29 8.31 25.45
CA GLN A 93 8.58 7.15 26.01
C GLN A 93 7.39 6.67 25.15
N HIS A 94 6.79 7.55 24.35
CA HIS A 94 5.61 7.23 23.53
C HIS A 94 5.94 7.05 22.04
N LEU A 95 7.18 7.35 21.63
CA LEU A 95 7.63 7.18 20.26
C LEU A 95 8.11 5.74 20.02
N THR A 96 7.24 4.76 20.25
CA THR A 96 7.49 3.33 20.04
C THR A 96 6.63 2.78 18.90
N PHE A 97 7.05 1.67 18.30
CA PHE A 97 6.24 1.01 17.27
C PHE A 97 4.93 0.46 17.85
N ARG A 98 4.91 0.07 19.14
CA ARG A 98 3.68 -0.33 19.84
C ARG A 98 2.65 0.79 19.89
N ALA A 99 3.03 1.98 20.36
CA ALA A 99 2.12 3.12 20.44
C ALA A 99 1.57 3.50 19.05
N LEU A 100 2.41 3.37 18.01
CA LEU A 100 2.01 3.57 16.63
C LEU A 100 1.01 2.50 16.15
N VAL A 101 1.27 1.22 16.44
CA VAL A 101 0.36 0.11 16.14
C VAL A 101 -1.00 0.33 16.79
N GLU A 102 -1.03 0.66 18.08
CA GLU A 102 -2.26 0.94 18.84
C GLU A 102 -3.02 2.12 18.22
N SER A 103 -2.30 3.21 17.92
CA SER A 103 -2.89 4.41 17.29
C SER A 103 -3.53 4.10 15.93
N ILE A 104 -2.89 3.25 15.12
CA ILE A 104 -3.42 2.80 13.83
C ILE A 104 -4.62 1.87 14.04
N ALA A 105 -4.55 0.93 14.98
CA ALA A 105 -5.64 0.01 15.29
C ALA A 105 -6.93 0.74 15.69
N GLU A 106 -6.82 1.86 16.40
CA GLU A 106 -7.95 2.70 16.79
C GLU A 106 -8.58 3.48 15.62
N ARG A 107 -7.80 3.85 14.60
CA ARG A 107 -8.18 4.82 13.55
C ARG A 107 -8.43 4.20 12.19
N ALA A 108 -7.75 3.11 11.88
CA ALA A 108 -7.82 2.49 10.57
C ALA A 108 -9.23 1.92 10.32
N PRO A 109 -9.79 2.10 9.10
CA PRO A 109 -11.08 1.52 8.75
C PRO A 109 -11.10 0.00 8.92
N HIS A 110 -12.05 -0.48 9.72
CA HIS A 110 -12.23 -1.89 9.99
C HIS A 110 -13.05 -2.56 8.89
N ILE A 111 -12.36 -3.18 7.93
CA ILE A 111 -12.99 -4.04 6.93
C ILE A 111 -12.91 -5.48 7.42
N SER A 112 -14.07 -6.12 7.54
CA SER A 112 -14.17 -7.51 8.00
C SER A 112 -14.30 -8.48 6.83
N PHE A 113 -13.50 -9.55 6.86
CA PHE A 113 -13.60 -10.68 5.93
C PHE A 113 -14.20 -11.92 6.62
N GLN A 114 -14.69 -11.77 7.85
CA GLN A 114 -15.21 -12.87 8.67
C GLN A 114 -16.47 -13.50 8.06
N PRO A 115 -16.73 -14.80 8.30
CA PRO A 115 -17.94 -15.45 7.84
C PRO A 115 -19.21 -14.72 8.27
N VAL A 116 -20.18 -14.66 7.36
CA VAL A 116 -21.49 -14.04 7.62
C VAL A 116 -22.60 -15.07 7.52
N THR A 117 -23.70 -14.85 8.23
CA THR A 117 -24.86 -15.74 8.17
C THR A 117 -25.68 -15.46 6.91
N VAL A 118 -25.86 -16.46 6.06
CA VAL A 118 -26.71 -16.42 4.87
C VAL A 118 -27.68 -17.59 4.94
N ILE A 119 -28.98 -17.30 5.07
CA ILE A 119 -30.04 -18.32 5.21
C ILE A 119 -29.71 -19.33 6.33
N ASP A 120 -29.53 -18.81 7.55
CA ASP A 120 -29.26 -19.57 8.77
C ASP A 120 -28.00 -20.47 8.73
N ARG A 121 -27.06 -20.18 7.83
CA ARG A 121 -25.77 -20.87 7.72
C ARG A 121 -24.63 -19.87 7.63
N GLU A 122 -23.54 -20.15 8.33
CA GLU A 122 -22.31 -19.38 8.18
C GLU A 122 -21.69 -19.63 6.80
N CYS A 123 -21.36 -18.55 6.11
CA CYS A 123 -20.79 -18.56 4.77
C CYS A 123 -19.54 -17.69 4.74
N ALA A 124 -18.38 -18.33 4.86
CA ALA A 124 -17.07 -17.68 4.80
C ALA A 124 -16.83 -16.95 3.46
N PRO A 125 -17.12 -17.52 2.28
CA PRO A 125 -16.95 -16.81 1.01
C PRO A 125 -17.85 -15.58 0.87
N ALA A 126 -19.06 -15.59 1.46
CA ALA A 126 -19.92 -14.41 1.45
C ALA A 126 -19.31 -13.28 2.29
N GLY A 127 -18.76 -13.61 3.46
CA GLY A 127 -18.05 -12.67 4.32
C GLY A 127 -16.85 -12.04 3.64
N ALA A 128 -16.01 -12.86 3.01
CA ALA A 128 -14.88 -12.38 2.22
C ALA A 128 -15.31 -11.47 1.05
N PHE A 129 -16.42 -11.81 0.38
CA PHE A 129 -16.97 -10.98 -0.70
C PHE A 129 -17.47 -9.62 -0.19
N TYR A 130 -18.15 -9.57 0.96
CA TYR A 130 -18.59 -8.30 1.57
C TYR A 130 -17.39 -7.43 1.97
N GLY A 131 -16.35 -8.01 2.57
CA GLY A 131 -15.12 -7.27 2.86
C GLY A 131 -14.46 -6.70 1.61
N MET A 132 -14.42 -7.48 0.51
CA MET A 132 -13.94 -6.97 -0.79
C MET A 132 -14.84 -5.88 -1.38
N LEU A 133 -16.15 -5.94 -1.16
CA LEU A 133 -17.08 -4.91 -1.60
C LEU A 133 -16.84 -3.60 -0.86
N GLU A 134 -16.73 -3.64 0.46
CA GLU A 134 -16.38 -2.46 1.28
C GLU A 134 -15.01 -1.90 0.88
N LEU A 135 -14.04 -2.78 0.60
CA LEU A 135 -12.74 -2.34 0.09
C LEU A 135 -12.84 -1.70 -1.31
N SER A 136 -13.72 -2.23 -2.16
CA SER A 136 -13.89 -1.77 -3.53
C SER A 136 -14.41 -0.35 -3.63
N GLU A 137 -15.22 0.10 -2.66
CA GLU A 137 -15.77 1.46 -2.60
C GLU A 137 -14.67 2.53 -2.49
N LYS A 138 -13.47 2.15 -2.02
CA LYS A 138 -12.30 3.05 -1.98
C LYS A 138 -11.71 3.37 -3.36
N PHE A 139 -11.82 2.43 -4.29
CA PHE A 139 -11.15 2.50 -5.60
C PHE A 139 -12.13 2.65 -6.76
N TYR A 140 -13.40 2.31 -6.54
CA TYR A 140 -14.42 2.24 -7.55
C TYR A 140 -15.67 3.01 -7.12
N PRO A 141 -16.30 3.79 -8.03
CA PRO A 141 -17.50 4.53 -7.69
C PRO A 141 -18.61 3.59 -7.22
N ALA A 142 -19.25 3.92 -6.09
CA ALA A 142 -20.36 3.16 -5.50
C ALA A 142 -21.57 2.94 -6.46
N ALA A 143 -21.62 3.64 -7.59
CA ALA A 143 -22.64 3.47 -8.62
C ALA A 143 -22.57 2.13 -9.35
N CYS A 144 -21.42 1.44 -9.34
CA CYS A 144 -21.27 0.16 -10.02
C CYS A 144 -21.46 -1.01 -9.04
N ARG A 145 -22.53 -1.77 -9.23
CA ARG A 145 -22.80 -2.97 -8.42
C ARG A 145 -21.85 -4.11 -8.80
N LEU A 146 -20.88 -4.40 -7.93
CA LEU A 146 -20.07 -5.61 -8.04
C LEU A 146 -20.88 -6.83 -7.61
N THR A 147 -20.70 -7.93 -8.32
CA THR A 147 -21.30 -9.23 -8.01
C THR A 147 -20.20 -10.27 -7.90
N PRO A 148 -20.42 -11.42 -7.24
CA PRO A 148 -19.41 -12.48 -7.18
C PRO A 148 -18.96 -12.96 -8.57
N SER A 149 -19.84 -12.92 -9.57
CA SER A 149 -19.54 -13.27 -10.96
C SER A 149 -18.82 -12.18 -11.75
N THR A 150 -18.73 -10.96 -11.22
CA THR A 150 -18.04 -9.86 -11.88
C THR A 150 -16.56 -10.20 -12.02
N ARG A 151 -16.00 -9.99 -13.21
CA ARG A 151 -14.57 -10.18 -13.43
C ARG A 151 -13.80 -9.06 -12.76
N ILE A 152 -12.72 -9.39 -12.08
CA ILE A 152 -11.90 -8.40 -11.37
C ILE A 152 -11.38 -7.35 -12.36
N LEU A 153 -10.93 -7.78 -13.54
CA LEU A 153 -10.45 -6.87 -14.60
C LEU A 153 -11.53 -6.00 -15.25
N ASP A 154 -12.81 -6.32 -15.09
CA ASP A 154 -13.89 -5.46 -15.59
C ASP A 154 -14.22 -4.34 -14.59
N ALA A 155 -13.92 -4.56 -13.31
CA ALA A 155 -14.04 -3.57 -12.25
C ALA A 155 -12.76 -2.73 -12.07
N PHE A 156 -11.59 -3.36 -12.08
CA PHE A 156 -10.31 -2.76 -11.74
C PHE A 156 -9.25 -3.01 -12.82
N ARG A 157 -8.58 -1.94 -13.28
CA ARG A 157 -7.44 -2.03 -14.21
C ARG A 157 -6.33 -1.05 -13.87
N GLY A 158 -5.11 -1.37 -14.29
CA GLY A 158 -3.92 -0.56 -14.06
C GLY A 158 -3.73 -0.24 -12.58
N ARG A 159 -3.43 1.02 -12.25
CA ARG A 159 -3.17 1.45 -10.87
C ARG A 159 -4.31 1.16 -9.88
N GLN A 160 -5.57 1.15 -10.32
CA GLN A 160 -6.69 0.79 -9.44
C GLN A 160 -6.65 -0.68 -9.02
N LEU A 161 -6.23 -1.56 -9.94
CA LEU A 161 -6.07 -2.98 -9.64
C LEU A 161 -4.89 -3.20 -8.70
N ASP A 162 -3.77 -2.53 -8.94
CA ASP A 162 -2.59 -2.63 -8.08
C ASP A 162 -2.91 -2.14 -6.66
N GLY A 163 -3.62 -1.02 -6.53
CA GLY A 163 -4.08 -0.48 -5.25
C GLY A 163 -5.04 -1.42 -4.53
N PHE A 164 -6.09 -1.90 -5.21
CA PHE A 164 -7.04 -2.85 -4.64
C PHE A 164 -6.36 -4.15 -4.20
N TRP A 165 -5.45 -4.68 -5.01
CA TRP A 165 -4.78 -5.95 -4.71
C TRP A 165 -3.76 -5.81 -3.59
N SER A 166 -3.01 -4.71 -3.54
CA SER A 166 -2.11 -4.41 -2.42
C SER A 166 -2.91 -4.30 -1.12
N GLU A 167 -4.05 -3.58 -1.15
CA GLU A 167 -4.94 -3.47 0.00
C GLU A 167 -5.45 -4.82 0.48
N LEU A 168 -5.91 -5.65 -0.45
CA LEU A 168 -6.45 -6.95 -0.14
C LEU A 168 -5.35 -7.89 0.38
N LYS A 169 -4.15 -7.85 -0.21
CA LYS A 169 -2.99 -8.65 0.19
C LYS A 169 -2.64 -8.34 1.65
N TRP A 170 -2.49 -7.08 2.03
CA TRP A 170 -2.12 -6.75 3.42
C TRP A 170 -3.23 -7.09 4.42
N ARG A 171 -4.51 -6.86 4.07
CA ARG A 171 -5.66 -7.20 4.94
C ARG A 171 -5.86 -8.70 5.13
N THR A 172 -5.28 -9.52 4.25
CA THR A 172 -5.33 -10.98 4.30
C THR A 172 -4.00 -11.59 4.74
N ASP A 173 -3.20 -10.87 5.54
CA ASP A 173 -1.89 -11.32 6.06
C ASP A 173 -0.85 -11.66 4.97
N ASN A 174 -0.85 -10.90 3.86
CA ASN A 174 0.01 -11.13 2.70
C ASN A 174 -0.12 -12.51 2.05
N ARG A 175 -1.26 -13.19 2.25
CA ARG A 175 -1.50 -14.55 1.72
C ARG A 175 -1.74 -14.57 0.20
N LEU A 176 -2.07 -13.43 -0.40
CA LEU A 176 -2.22 -13.29 -1.84
C LEU A 176 -0.85 -13.18 -2.54
N THR A 177 -0.70 -13.87 -3.66
CA THR A 177 0.50 -13.74 -4.50
C THR A 177 0.63 -12.33 -5.05
N GLU A 178 1.87 -11.90 -5.25
CA GLU A 178 2.14 -10.60 -5.85
C GLU A 178 1.62 -10.55 -7.28
N LEU A 179 0.92 -9.46 -7.59
CA LEU A 179 0.71 -9.09 -8.98
C LEU A 179 2.08 -8.82 -9.57
N LYS A 180 2.30 -9.32 -10.79
CA LYS A 180 3.44 -8.89 -11.59
C LYS A 180 3.23 -7.42 -11.94
N SER A 181 3.75 -6.53 -11.09
CA SER A 181 3.74 -5.09 -11.32
C SER A 181 4.77 -4.74 -12.39
N PHE A 182 4.41 -5.05 -13.64
CA PHE A 182 5.14 -4.54 -14.80
C PHE A 182 4.85 -3.04 -15.00
N TRP A 183 3.80 -2.52 -14.36
CA TRP A 183 3.31 -1.16 -14.55
C TRP A 183 4.23 -0.09 -14.01
N PHE A 184 4.83 -0.31 -12.83
CA PHE A 184 5.75 0.64 -12.21
C PHE A 184 7.01 0.87 -13.06
N LEU A 185 7.62 -0.21 -13.57
CA LEU A 185 8.78 -0.12 -14.46
C LEU A 185 8.45 0.63 -15.75
N MET A 186 7.26 0.39 -16.31
CA MET A 186 6.83 0.99 -17.57
C MET A 186 6.48 2.47 -17.44
N GLU A 187 5.85 2.86 -16.33
CA GLU A 187 5.52 4.25 -16.03
C GLU A 187 6.78 5.05 -15.69
N GLY A 188 7.71 4.47 -14.92
CA GLY A 188 9.01 5.07 -14.60
C GLY A 188 9.92 5.24 -15.83
N CYS A 189 10.10 4.18 -16.62
CA CYS A 189 10.89 4.24 -17.86
C CYS A 189 10.25 5.16 -18.90
N GLY A 190 8.91 5.16 -19.02
CA GLY A 190 8.18 6.04 -19.92
C GLY A 190 8.40 7.52 -19.60
N CYS A 191 8.34 7.90 -18.33
CA CYS A 191 8.62 9.27 -17.89
C CYS A 191 10.07 9.69 -18.14
N LEU A 192 11.05 8.84 -17.83
CA LEU A 192 12.47 9.15 -18.06
C LEU A 192 12.79 9.35 -19.55
N VAL A 193 12.29 8.46 -20.41
CA VAL A 193 12.46 8.57 -21.86
C VAL A 193 11.75 9.82 -22.40
N PHE A 194 10.55 10.13 -21.89
CA PHE A 194 9.81 11.32 -22.26
C PHE A 194 10.59 12.62 -21.98
N TRP A 195 11.17 12.76 -20.77
CA TRP A 195 11.93 13.96 -20.40
C TRP A 195 13.22 14.14 -21.23
N LEU A 196 13.95 13.04 -21.49
CA LEU A 196 15.12 13.07 -22.36
C LEU A 196 14.75 13.48 -23.79
N VAL A 197 13.67 12.91 -24.33
CA VAL A 197 13.20 13.24 -25.68
C VAL A 197 12.73 14.69 -25.75
N LEU A 198 12.05 15.20 -24.72
CA LEU A 198 11.62 16.59 -24.63
C LEU A 198 12.82 17.54 -24.64
N LEU A 199 13.84 17.27 -23.83
CA LEU A 199 15.08 18.06 -23.77
C LEU A 199 15.79 18.12 -25.13
N ILE A 200 15.99 16.98 -25.77
CA ILE A 200 16.60 16.89 -27.11
C ILE A 200 15.76 17.66 -28.14
N SER A 201 14.43 17.55 -28.06
CA SER A 201 13.52 18.24 -28.97
C SER A 201 13.58 19.76 -28.82
N VAL A 202 13.74 20.28 -27.60
CA VAL A 202 13.92 21.73 -27.36
C VAL A 202 15.25 22.21 -27.96
N VAL A 203 16.35 21.46 -27.78
CA VAL A 203 17.65 21.82 -28.35
C VAL A 203 17.60 21.85 -29.88
N LEU A 204 16.96 20.86 -30.52
CA LEU A 204 16.82 20.79 -31.98
C LEU A 204 15.85 21.85 -32.54
N PHE A 205 14.85 22.25 -31.76
CA PHE A 205 13.95 23.35 -32.11
C PHE A 205 14.70 24.70 -32.14
N LEU A 206 15.56 24.94 -31.16
CA LEU A 206 16.39 26.15 -31.09
C LEU A 206 17.39 26.26 -32.25
N ASP A 207 17.80 25.13 -32.82
CA ASP A 207 18.69 25.06 -34.00
C ASP A 207 17.92 25.20 -35.34
N GLY A 208 16.63 25.52 -35.29
CA GLY A 208 15.78 25.77 -36.46
C GLY A 208 15.35 24.51 -37.22
N ASN A 209 15.59 23.32 -36.66
CA ASN A 209 15.28 22.06 -37.31
C ASN A 209 13.98 21.45 -36.77
N TYR A 210 12.85 22.02 -37.21
CA TYR A 210 11.51 21.72 -36.69
C TYR A 210 10.99 20.30 -36.97
N LEU A 211 11.59 19.59 -37.93
CA LEU A 211 11.14 18.26 -38.35
C LEU A 211 11.44 17.19 -37.28
N TYR A 212 12.60 17.28 -36.62
CA TYR A 212 13.01 16.32 -35.60
C TYR A 212 12.15 16.39 -34.31
N PRO A 213 11.89 17.57 -33.71
CA PRO A 213 11.00 17.72 -32.56
C PRO A 213 9.59 17.17 -32.81
N VAL A 214 9.07 17.33 -34.04
CA VAL A 214 7.76 16.81 -34.42
C VAL A 214 7.79 15.28 -34.49
N LEU A 215 8.81 14.69 -35.12
CA LEU A 215 8.98 13.24 -35.23
C LEU A 215 9.21 12.57 -33.86
N THR A 216 10.01 13.17 -33.00
CA THR A 216 10.29 12.64 -31.65
C THR A 216 9.07 12.72 -30.75
N THR A 217 8.32 13.82 -30.80
CA THR A 217 7.06 13.95 -30.05
C THR A 217 6.02 12.94 -30.54
N ALA A 218 5.87 12.79 -31.86
CA ALA A 218 4.93 11.85 -32.45
C ALA A 218 5.27 10.38 -32.11
N THR A 219 6.55 9.99 -32.19
CA THR A 219 6.99 8.64 -31.84
C THR A 219 6.83 8.35 -30.34
N THR A 220 7.14 9.31 -29.48
CA THR A 220 6.93 9.17 -28.03
C THR A 220 5.46 9.03 -27.68
N TYR A 221 4.59 9.82 -28.30
CA TYR A 221 3.14 9.68 -28.13
C TYR A 221 2.61 8.33 -28.63
N ALA A 222 3.08 7.87 -29.80
CA ALA A 222 2.70 6.58 -30.35
C ALA A 222 3.14 5.42 -29.44
N LEU A 223 4.39 5.45 -28.94
CA LEU A 223 4.89 4.47 -27.98
C LEU A 223 4.08 4.49 -26.69
N TRP A 224 3.80 5.66 -26.13
CA TRP A 224 2.94 5.80 -24.95
C TRP A 224 1.55 5.18 -25.17
N LYS A 225 0.94 5.39 -26.34
CA LYS A 225 -0.35 4.77 -26.69
C LYS A 225 -0.27 3.26 -26.82
N VAL A 226 0.76 2.74 -27.50
CA VAL A 226 1.00 1.29 -27.59
C VAL A 226 1.15 0.71 -26.19
N PHE A 227 1.96 1.33 -25.34
CA PHE A 227 2.12 0.90 -23.96
C PHE A 227 0.81 0.95 -23.19
N SER A 228 0.07 2.06 -23.22
CA SER A 228 -1.24 2.16 -22.57
C SER A 228 -2.23 1.07 -23.02
N ILE A 229 -2.24 0.71 -24.31
CA ILE A 229 -3.09 -0.37 -24.84
C ILE A 229 -2.61 -1.75 -24.38
N CYS A 230 -1.30 -2.01 -24.44
CA CYS A 230 -0.72 -3.22 -23.87
C CYS A 230 -1.06 -3.31 -22.38
N CYS A 231 -0.99 -2.18 -21.66
CA CYS A 231 -1.31 -2.13 -20.25
C CYS A 231 -2.77 -2.47 -19.98
N TYR A 232 -3.67 -1.90 -20.77
CA TYR A 232 -5.08 -2.17 -20.68
C TYR A 232 -5.46 -3.61 -21.02
N ARG A 233 -4.67 -4.30 -21.86
CA ARG A 233 -4.98 -5.65 -22.36
C ARG A 233 -4.27 -6.79 -21.63
N SER A 234 -3.16 -6.54 -20.95
CA SER A 234 -2.50 -7.60 -20.18
C SER A 234 -3.36 -8.02 -19.00
N ASN A 235 -3.33 -9.31 -18.68
CA ASN A 235 -3.91 -9.85 -17.47
C ASN A 235 -2.79 -10.03 -16.42
N PRO A 236 -2.68 -9.14 -15.42
CA PRO A 236 -1.68 -9.28 -14.37
C PRO A 236 -2.11 -10.27 -13.27
N LEU A 237 -3.35 -10.76 -13.28
CA LEU A 237 -3.87 -11.64 -12.24
C LEU A 237 -3.20 -13.03 -12.29
N PRO A 238 -2.94 -13.66 -11.12
CA PRO A 238 -2.44 -15.02 -11.07
C PRO A 238 -3.44 -16.01 -11.71
N ALA A 239 -2.93 -17.12 -12.23
CA ALA A 239 -3.77 -18.14 -12.86
C ALA A 239 -4.80 -18.69 -11.86
N GLY A 240 -6.09 -18.64 -12.23
CA GLY A 240 -7.19 -19.11 -11.39
C GLY A 240 -8.11 -18.01 -10.84
N PHE A 241 -7.63 -16.76 -10.74
CA PHE A 241 -8.42 -15.65 -10.20
C PHE A 241 -9.02 -14.81 -11.33
N LYS A 242 -10.25 -15.11 -11.74
CA LYS A 242 -10.95 -14.35 -12.79
C LYS A 242 -12.05 -13.46 -12.24
N THR A 243 -12.74 -13.93 -11.21
CA THR A 243 -13.92 -13.29 -10.63
C THR A 243 -13.74 -13.03 -9.14
N PHE A 244 -14.57 -12.14 -8.58
CA PHE A 244 -14.58 -11.91 -7.13
C PHE A 244 -14.98 -13.16 -6.34
N ARG A 245 -15.76 -14.07 -6.92
CA ARG A 245 -16.07 -15.37 -6.32
C ARG A 245 -14.79 -16.20 -6.12
N ASP A 246 -13.94 -16.29 -7.14
CA ASP A 246 -12.71 -17.09 -7.07
C ASP A 246 -11.80 -16.58 -5.93
N LEU A 247 -11.74 -15.25 -5.78
CA LEU A 247 -10.98 -14.58 -4.73
C LEU A 247 -11.59 -14.76 -3.34
N ALA A 248 -12.92 -14.68 -3.25
CA ALA A 248 -13.66 -14.88 -2.00
C ALA A 248 -13.52 -16.31 -1.46
N VAL A 249 -13.58 -17.31 -2.35
CA VAL A 249 -13.39 -18.72 -1.98
C VAL A 249 -11.98 -18.95 -1.47
N LEU A 250 -10.97 -18.39 -2.13
CA LEU A 250 -9.58 -18.51 -1.67
C LEU A 250 -9.41 -17.96 -0.25
N ILE A 251 -9.87 -16.74 0.00
CA ILE A 251 -9.79 -16.10 1.32
C ILE A 251 -10.49 -16.97 2.38
N ALA A 252 -11.67 -17.49 2.05
CA ALA A 252 -12.48 -18.31 2.94
C ALA A 252 -11.91 -19.71 3.24
N GLU A 253 -11.36 -20.40 2.23
CA GLU A 253 -10.76 -21.72 2.40
C GLU A 253 -9.56 -21.67 3.35
N HIS A 254 -8.78 -20.60 3.29
CA HIS A 254 -7.59 -20.44 4.13
C HIS A 254 -7.94 -20.06 5.58
N ASP A 255 -9.02 -19.31 5.81
CA ASP A 255 -9.49 -19.04 7.18
C ASP A 255 -10.07 -20.29 7.85
N SER A 256 -10.69 -21.20 7.08
CA SER A 256 -11.12 -22.50 7.60
C SER A 256 -9.95 -23.39 8.05
N GLU A 257 -8.80 -23.32 7.37
CA GLU A 257 -7.58 -24.05 7.77
C GLU A 257 -6.92 -23.44 9.01
N ALA A 258 -6.87 -22.11 9.13
CA ALA A 258 -6.35 -21.41 10.29
C ALA A 258 -7.17 -21.72 11.58
N ILE A 259 -8.50 -21.78 11.46
CA ILE A 259 -9.39 -22.17 12.58
C ILE A 259 -9.18 -23.64 12.98
N HIS A 260 -8.96 -24.53 12.01
CA HIS A 260 -8.70 -25.95 12.32
C HIS A 260 -7.35 -26.21 13.00
N GLN A 261 -6.35 -25.35 12.79
CA GLN A 261 -5.06 -25.44 13.46
C GLN A 261 -5.11 -24.88 14.89
N SER A 262 -5.86 -23.80 15.15
CA SER A 262 -5.95 -23.22 16.51
C SER A 262 -6.76 -24.08 17.48
N VAL A 263 -7.64 -24.97 16.99
CA VAL A 263 -8.41 -25.91 17.81
C VAL A 263 -7.62 -27.18 18.16
N LYS A 264 -6.45 -27.39 17.52
CA LYS A 264 -5.58 -28.56 17.74
C LYS A 264 -4.28 -28.25 18.51
N GLY A 265 -4.03 -26.99 18.87
CA GLY A 265 -2.92 -26.57 19.73
C GLY A 265 -3.38 -26.36 21.17
#